data_AF-A0A6A5G739-F1
#
_entry.id   AF-A0A6A5G739-F1
#
_cell.length_a   1.000
_cell.length_b   1.000
_cell.length_c   1.000
_cell.angle_alpha   90.00
_cell.angle_beta   90.00
_cell.angle_gamma   90.00
#
_symmetry.space_group_name_H-M   'P 1'
#
loop_
_entity.id
_entity.type
_entity.pdbx_description
1 polymer ?
#
loop_
_entity_poly.entity_id
_entity_poly.type
_entity_poly.pdbx_seq_one_letter_code
_entity_poly.pdbx_strand_id
1 'polypeptide(L)'
;MSLYEAADGILETHVTWEDVEKSMQQSLGTHAKFGENRKVTNISDMKGFMSRIAMVEPDWINVEEGKTLPHKFAVKISTQIALLALSKVLMFDGEGGFGEEKLKKLGVVTRECHNREVDSYKLLKRFNHPDIPYLKVYAMKKFSDEHDLKGFLIMEFVPNIYSPGMHVPIPADELVTLIRGISTFSALSESLSPEEKKFAGGSDYLERMFKEVFTSDSLKTHFSKMYAVFGEEKHKQVDKLVDTFIHYESLLKKYSEISELLGHKLVFNHGDLWQSNMIHTKDEDGKMKLVAMIDWQSTSILPPGLDTSRLMMGCLSTEDRREKGPELLRLYHQTFTEVHGQELFSFEELQDSYNLHFPMAAMLIIPGSISFMANGEMTENEKEETLQKVIALMEDVLEVHELNLKKFPDFMRV
;
A
#
# COMPACT_ATOMS: atom_id res chain seq x y z
N MET A 1 17.77 14.46 -17.26
CA MET A 1 17.30 13.08 -17.11
C MET A 1 16.96 12.84 -15.66
N SER A 2 15.67 12.76 -15.37
CA SER A 2 15.11 12.53 -14.05
C SER A 2 14.04 11.42 -14.12
N LEU A 3 13.56 10.95 -12.97
CA LEU A 3 12.50 9.93 -12.92
C LEU A 3 11.13 10.46 -13.38
N TYR A 4 10.96 11.79 -13.50
CA TYR A 4 9.72 12.46 -13.95
C TYR A 4 9.78 12.92 -15.41
N GLU A 5 10.89 12.66 -16.12
CA GLU A 5 11.06 12.93 -17.53
C GLU A 5 10.88 11.64 -18.35
N ALA A 6 10.15 11.74 -19.47
CA ALA A 6 10.01 10.65 -20.43
C ALA A 6 11.37 10.31 -21.09
N ALA A 7 11.56 9.04 -21.42
CA ALA A 7 12.74 8.51 -22.10
C ALA A 7 12.35 7.48 -23.18
N ASP A 8 13.34 6.86 -23.82
CA ASP A 8 13.20 5.96 -24.97
C ASP A 8 12.98 4.48 -24.60
N GLY A 9 12.89 4.17 -23.30
CA GLY A 9 12.68 2.82 -22.81
C GLY A 9 11.21 2.38 -22.82
N ILE A 10 10.96 1.24 -22.19
CA ILE A 10 9.64 0.61 -22.09
C ILE A 10 8.68 1.57 -21.41
N LEU A 11 7.52 1.80 -22.04
CA LEU A 11 6.50 2.74 -21.58
C LEU A 11 7.08 4.12 -21.25
N GLU A 12 7.94 4.67 -22.13
CA GLU A 12 8.58 5.98 -22.00
C GLU A 12 9.40 6.17 -20.71
N THR A 13 9.87 5.07 -20.11
CA THR A 13 10.74 5.10 -18.93
C THR A 13 12.21 4.96 -19.34
N HIS A 14 13.13 5.01 -18.37
CA HIS A 14 14.57 4.79 -18.62
C HIS A 14 14.95 3.31 -18.73
N VAL A 15 14.04 2.38 -18.44
CA VAL A 15 14.32 0.92 -18.49
C VAL A 15 14.12 0.41 -19.91
N THR A 16 15.17 -0.17 -20.51
CA THR A 16 15.15 -0.60 -21.91
C THR A 16 14.77 -2.07 -22.06
N TRP A 17 14.47 -2.49 -23.28
CA TRP A 17 14.29 -3.90 -23.63
C TRP A 17 15.51 -4.76 -23.28
N GLU A 18 16.73 -4.22 -23.47
CA GLU A 18 17.98 -4.94 -23.16
C GLU A 18 18.13 -5.17 -21.66
N ASP A 19 17.77 -4.19 -20.81
CA ASP A 19 17.82 -4.33 -19.35
C ASP A 19 16.93 -5.49 -18.88
N VAL A 20 15.71 -5.56 -19.43
CA VAL A 20 14.71 -6.60 -19.10
C VAL A 20 15.13 -7.96 -19.66
N GLU A 21 15.57 -8.02 -20.93
CA GLU A 21 16.04 -9.26 -21.57
C GLU A 21 17.19 -9.88 -20.80
N LYS A 22 18.23 -9.10 -20.51
CA LYS A 22 19.43 -9.56 -19.78
C LYS A 22 19.07 -10.09 -18.39
N SER A 23 18.18 -9.39 -17.70
CA SER A 23 17.70 -9.80 -16.37
C SER A 23 16.93 -11.12 -16.42
N MET A 24 16.10 -11.31 -17.45
CA MET A 24 15.34 -12.55 -17.68
C MET A 24 16.24 -13.70 -18.11
N GLN A 25 17.18 -13.47 -19.03
CA GLN A 25 18.21 -14.45 -19.43
C GLN A 25 18.99 -14.96 -18.23
N GLN A 26 19.45 -14.05 -17.37
CA GLN A 26 20.18 -14.41 -16.15
C GLN A 26 19.30 -15.21 -15.18
N SER A 27 18.06 -14.75 -14.93
CA SER A 27 17.14 -15.39 -13.99
C SER A 27 16.71 -16.79 -14.43
N LEU A 28 16.40 -16.96 -15.72
CA LEU A 28 15.93 -18.21 -16.31
C LEU A 28 17.08 -19.09 -16.82
N GLY A 29 18.32 -18.61 -16.71
CA GLY A 29 19.52 -19.29 -17.18
C GLY A 29 19.46 -19.63 -18.67
N THR A 30 19.00 -18.71 -19.52
CA THR A 30 18.80 -18.90 -20.97
C THR A 30 19.60 -17.92 -21.82
N HIS A 31 19.91 -18.31 -23.06
CA HIS A 31 20.46 -17.45 -24.10
C HIS A 31 19.43 -17.01 -25.15
N ALA A 32 18.15 -17.38 -24.97
CA ALA A 32 17.05 -16.94 -25.81
C ALA A 32 16.91 -15.41 -25.76
N LYS A 33 16.47 -14.81 -26.86
CA LYS A 33 16.32 -13.35 -27.00
C LYS A 33 14.87 -12.97 -27.22
N PHE A 34 14.53 -11.71 -26.94
CA PHE A 34 13.25 -11.15 -27.34
C PHE A 34 13.21 -10.97 -28.85
N GLY A 35 12.13 -11.42 -29.47
CA GLY A 35 11.92 -11.38 -30.90
C GLY A 35 11.54 -9.99 -31.42
N GLU A 36 11.43 -9.90 -32.75
CA GLU A 36 10.98 -8.68 -33.41
C GLU A 36 9.49 -8.39 -33.18
N ASN A 37 8.67 -9.42 -32.92
CA ASN A 37 7.23 -9.25 -32.66
C ASN A 37 6.91 -9.08 -31.17
N ARG A 38 7.92 -8.77 -30.34
CA ARG A 38 7.71 -8.48 -28.92
C ARG A 38 6.73 -7.34 -28.74
N LYS A 39 5.90 -7.41 -27.70
CA LYS A 39 4.88 -6.40 -27.40
C LYS A 39 4.97 -5.96 -25.95
N VAL A 40 4.56 -4.72 -25.73
CA VAL A 40 4.30 -4.19 -24.40
C VAL A 40 2.91 -3.58 -24.34
N THR A 41 2.21 -3.79 -23.24
CA THR A 41 0.95 -3.13 -22.91
C THR A 41 1.05 -2.51 -21.53
N ASN A 42 0.65 -1.25 -21.39
CA ASN A 42 0.55 -0.61 -20.08
C ASN A 42 -0.67 -1.18 -19.35
N ILE A 43 -0.46 -1.77 -18.18
CA ILE A 43 -1.52 -2.33 -17.34
C ILE A 43 -1.68 -1.58 -16.01
N SER A 44 -1.03 -0.41 -15.88
CA SER A 44 -1.05 0.44 -14.70
C SER A 44 -1.81 1.75 -14.84
N ASP A 45 -2.39 2.05 -16.03
CA ASP A 45 -3.03 3.34 -16.26
C ASP A 45 -4.11 3.64 -15.21
N MET A 46 -3.91 4.75 -14.49
CA MET A 46 -4.70 5.24 -13.34
C MET A 46 -4.67 4.37 -12.06
N LYS A 47 -3.88 3.29 -12.03
CA LYS A 47 -3.74 2.37 -10.88
C LYS A 47 -2.34 2.32 -10.28
N GLY A 48 -1.31 2.81 -10.99
CA GLY A 48 0.07 2.89 -10.50
C GLY A 48 0.46 4.31 -10.11
N PHE A 49 0.77 4.56 -8.83
CA PHE A 49 1.13 5.89 -8.34
C PHE A 49 2.61 6.21 -8.63
N MET A 50 3.53 5.35 -8.18
CA MET A 50 4.99 5.55 -8.28
C MET A 50 5.67 4.62 -9.30
N SER A 51 4.89 3.99 -10.18
CA SER A 51 5.41 3.03 -11.15
C SER A 51 4.52 2.95 -12.38
N ARG A 52 5.13 2.58 -13.51
CA ARG A 52 4.42 2.07 -14.69
C ARG A 52 4.58 0.55 -14.71
N ILE A 53 3.49 -0.19 -14.93
CA ILE A 53 3.49 -1.65 -15.02
C ILE A 53 3.26 -2.05 -16.48
N ALA A 54 4.27 -2.70 -17.05
CA ALA A 54 4.27 -3.21 -18.41
C ALA A 54 3.95 -4.71 -18.42
N MET A 55 2.87 -5.12 -19.07
CA MET A 55 2.72 -6.52 -19.51
C MET A 55 3.60 -6.71 -20.75
N VAL A 56 4.58 -7.61 -20.66
CA VAL A 56 5.51 -7.91 -21.75
C VAL A 56 5.19 -9.27 -22.36
N GLU A 57 5.06 -9.29 -23.68
CA GLU A 57 5.03 -10.49 -24.53
C GLU A 57 6.38 -10.54 -25.29
N PRO A 58 7.34 -11.36 -24.85
CA PRO A 58 8.73 -11.25 -25.29
C PRO A 58 9.01 -11.78 -26.70
N ASP A 59 8.12 -12.60 -27.28
CA ASP A 59 8.34 -13.30 -28.56
C ASP A 59 9.68 -14.05 -28.56
N TRP A 60 9.89 -14.96 -27.60
CA TRP A 60 11.19 -15.62 -27.40
C TRP A 60 11.69 -16.34 -28.67
N ILE A 61 12.91 -16.00 -29.10
CA ILE A 61 13.62 -16.66 -30.20
C ILE A 61 14.85 -17.42 -29.70
N ASN A 62 15.23 -18.47 -30.43
CA ASN A 62 16.37 -19.34 -30.09
C ASN A 62 16.27 -19.98 -28.70
N VAL A 63 15.07 -20.39 -28.31
CA VAL A 63 14.84 -21.12 -27.04
C VAL A 63 15.56 -22.46 -27.10
N GLU A 64 16.36 -22.73 -26.08
CA GLU A 64 17.12 -23.99 -26.00
C GLU A 64 16.19 -25.19 -25.81
N GLU A 65 16.59 -26.34 -26.36
CA GLU A 65 15.82 -27.58 -26.26
C GLU A 65 15.51 -27.94 -24.79
N GLY A 66 14.25 -28.28 -24.52
CA GLY A 66 13.78 -28.65 -23.18
C GLY A 66 13.48 -27.49 -22.23
N LYS A 67 13.66 -26.22 -22.64
CA LYS A 67 13.27 -25.06 -21.83
C LYS A 67 11.85 -24.58 -22.13
N THR A 68 11.12 -24.25 -21.07
CA THR A 68 9.84 -23.53 -21.14
C THR A 68 10.03 -22.16 -20.53
N LEU A 69 9.90 -21.12 -21.35
CA LEU A 69 10.04 -19.73 -20.94
C LEU A 69 8.66 -19.05 -20.83
N PRO A 70 8.48 -18.04 -19.97
CA PRO A 70 7.20 -17.38 -19.80
C PRO A 70 6.80 -16.62 -21.08
N HIS A 71 5.58 -16.89 -21.56
CA HIS A 71 4.98 -16.17 -22.70
C HIS A 71 4.53 -14.76 -22.35
N LYS A 72 4.25 -14.50 -21.06
CA LYS A 72 3.86 -13.20 -20.51
C LYS A 72 4.49 -13.00 -19.15
N PHE A 73 4.89 -11.77 -18.85
CA PHE A 73 5.31 -11.36 -17.52
C PHE A 73 5.03 -9.87 -17.31
N ALA A 74 5.00 -9.43 -16.06
CA ALA A 74 4.83 -8.04 -15.71
C ALA A 74 6.19 -7.42 -15.35
N VAL A 75 6.44 -6.19 -15.80
CA VAL A 75 7.59 -5.37 -15.40
C VAL A 75 7.06 -4.13 -14.70
N LYS A 76 7.22 -4.05 -13.38
CA LYS A 76 6.93 -2.85 -12.60
C LYS A 76 8.17 -1.95 -12.62
N ILE A 77 8.08 -0.81 -13.30
CA ILE A 77 9.16 0.14 -13.49
C ILE A 77 8.92 1.34 -12.58
N SER A 78 9.84 1.59 -11.65
CA SER A 78 9.75 2.72 -10.72
C SER A 78 10.01 4.04 -11.45
N THR A 79 9.02 4.93 -11.48
CA THR A 79 9.07 6.21 -12.19
C THR A 79 8.11 7.22 -11.56
N GLN A 80 8.45 8.51 -11.64
CA GLN A 80 7.59 9.60 -11.19
C GLN A 80 6.65 10.14 -12.29
N ILE A 81 6.73 9.61 -13.52
CA ILE A 81 5.84 10.02 -14.62
C ILE A 81 4.36 9.76 -14.25
N ALA A 82 4.08 8.59 -13.68
CA ALA A 82 2.75 8.23 -13.21
C ALA A 82 2.29 9.12 -12.03
N LEU A 83 3.20 9.41 -11.10
CA LEU A 83 2.93 10.27 -9.94
C LEU A 83 2.59 11.70 -10.36
N LEU A 84 3.32 12.24 -11.34
CA LEU A 84 3.06 13.56 -11.89
C LEU A 84 1.69 13.61 -12.57
N ALA A 85 1.35 12.62 -13.39
CA ALA A 85 0.04 12.53 -14.05
C ALA A 85 -1.09 12.50 -13.01
N LEU A 86 -0.96 11.66 -11.97
CA LEU A 86 -1.94 11.56 -10.92
C LEU A 86 -2.05 12.83 -10.07
N SER A 87 -0.93 13.49 -9.77
CA SER A 87 -0.92 14.73 -8.96
C SER A 87 -1.75 15.84 -9.59
N LYS A 88 -1.86 15.85 -10.93
CA LYS A 88 -2.72 16.77 -11.68
C LYS A 88 -4.19 16.38 -11.57
N VAL A 89 -4.51 15.10 -11.73
CA VAL A 89 -5.89 14.57 -11.60
C VAL A 89 -6.44 14.82 -10.19
N LEU A 90 -5.65 14.55 -9.15
CA LEU A 90 -6.06 14.72 -7.76
C LEU A 90 -5.86 16.16 -7.24
N MET A 91 -5.26 17.04 -8.05
CA MET A 91 -4.94 18.43 -7.71
C MET A 91 -4.17 18.56 -6.39
N PHE A 92 -3.18 17.70 -6.16
CA PHE A 92 -2.48 17.65 -4.87
C PHE A 92 -1.81 18.97 -4.48
N ASP A 93 -1.33 19.74 -5.47
CA ASP A 93 -0.80 21.11 -5.33
C ASP A 93 -1.51 22.08 -6.31
N GLY A 94 -2.82 21.90 -6.51
CA GLY A 94 -3.62 22.66 -7.47
C GLY A 94 -3.60 22.09 -8.89
N GLU A 95 -4.13 22.86 -9.86
CA GLU A 95 -4.36 22.40 -11.25
C GLU A 95 -3.08 21.94 -11.97
N GLY A 96 -1.91 22.46 -11.58
CA GLY A 96 -0.61 22.11 -12.15
C GLY A 96 -0.03 20.77 -11.68
N GLY A 97 -0.58 20.19 -10.61
CA GLY A 97 0.03 19.05 -9.90
C GLY A 97 1.36 19.43 -9.22
N PHE A 98 2.21 18.44 -8.95
CA PHE A 98 3.48 18.68 -8.26
C PHE A 98 4.48 19.51 -9.09
N GLY A 99 4.99 20.58 -8.48
CA GLY A 99 6.07 21.39 -9.05
C GLY A 99 7.43 20.67 -9.07
N GLU A 100 8.37 21.18 -9.87
CA GLU A 100 9.67 20.54 -10.11
C GLU A 100 10.50 20.33 -8.83
N GLU A 101 10.52 21.33 -7.93
CA GLU A 101 11.25 21.21 -6.65
C GLU A 101 10.70 20.06 -5.79
N LYS A 102 9.37 19.90 -5.76
CA LYS A 102 8.71 18.81 -5.03
C LYS A 102 8.96 17.47 -5.69
N LEU A 103 8.92 17.39 -7.03
CA LEU A 103 9.27 16.17 -7.76
C LEU A 103 10.72 15.73 -7.49
N LYS A 104 11.68 16.67 -7.43
CA LYS A 104 13.06 16.36 -7.06
C LYS A 104 13.16 15.75 -5.66
N LYS A 105 12.48 16.32 -4.67
CA LYS A 105 12.41 15.77 -3.29
C LYS A 105 11.75 14.39 -3.26
N LEU A 106 10.60 14.22 -3.91
CA LEU A 106 9.89 12.95 -4.02
C LEU A 106 10.68 11.89 -4.80
N GLY A 107 11.68 12.28 -5.59
CA GLY A 107 12.57 11.35 -6.28
C GLY A 107 13.43 10.53 -5.32
N VAL A 108 13.76 11.08 -4.13
CA VAL A 108 14.44 10.34 -3.06
C VAL A 108 13.49 9.27 -2.50
N VAL A 109 12.28 9.69 -2.10
CA VAL A 109 11.23 8.80 -1.57
C VAL A 109 10.89 7.69 -2.56
N THR A 110 10.77 8.00 -3.85
CA THR A 110 10.47 7.02 -4.91
C THR A 110 11.53 5.90 -4.95
N ARG A 111 12.82 6.27 -4.86
CA ARG A 111 13.92 5.29 -4.85
C ARG A 111 13.95 4.48 -3.56
N GLU A 112 13.73 5.12 -2.41
CA GLU A 112 13.65 4.44 -1.11
C GLU A 112 12.52 3.40 -1.10
N CYS A 113 11.31 3.80 -1.53
CA CYS A 113 10.14 2.93 -1.65
C CYS A 113 10.41 1.72 -2.56
N HIS A 114 10.96 1.94 -3.76
CA HIS A 114 11.31 0.85 -4.67
C HIS A 114 12.38 -0.09 -4.09
N ASN A 115 13.44 0.45 -3.52
CA ASN A 115 14.51 -0.36 -2.94
C ASN A 115 14.03 -1.17 -1.73
N ARG A 116 13.12 -0.63 -0.94
CA ARG A 116 12.45 -1.32 0.17
C ARG A 116 11.53 -2.44 -0.33
N GLU A 117 10.80 -2.21 -1.41
CA GLU A 117 9.99 -3.26 -2.05
C GLU A 117 10.87 -4.42 -2.52
N VAL A 118 12.01 -4.13 -3.17
CA VAL A 118 12.98 -5.15 -3.60
C VAL A 118 13.47 -5.98 -2.40
N ASP A 119 13.82 -5.36 -1.27
CA ASP A 119 14.28 -6.12 -0.10
C ASP A 119 13.15 -6.89 0.60
N SER A 120 11.93 -6.36 0.58
CA SER A 120 10.74 -7.08 1.06
C SER A 120 10.52 -8.36 0.25
N TYR A 121 10.62 -8.31 -1.08
CA TYR A 121 10.52 -9.52 -1.92
C TYR A 121 11.66 -10.52 -1.69
N LYS A 122 12.86 -10.08 -1.32
CA LYS A 122 13.93 -11.00 -0.91
C LYS A 122 13.57 -11.73 0.39
N LEU A 123 12.97 -11.05 1.37
CA LEU A 123 12.49 -11.68 2.58
C LEU A 123 11.33 -12.64 2.31
N LEU A 124 10.34 -12.23 1.51
CA LEU A 124 9.23 -13.10 1.10
C LEU A 124 9.74 -14.38 0.45
N LYS A 125 10.72 -14.26 -0.47
CA LYS A 125 11.36 -15.42 -1.12
C LYS A 125 12.18 -16.28 -0.15
N ARG A 126 12.80 -15.68 0.86
CA ARG A 126 13.55 -16.41 1.89
C ARG A 126 12.62 -17.17 2.83
N PHE A 127 11.55 -16.52 3.28
CA PHE A 127 10.55 -17.13 4.15
C PHE A 127 9.77 -18.23 3.42
N ASN A 128 9.35 -17.96 2.18
CA ASN A 128 8.66 -18.90 1.30
C ASN A 128 7.57 -19.69 2.04
N HIS A 129 6.76 -18.97 2.83
CA HIS A 129 5.76 -19.56 3.71
C HIS A 129 4.40 -19.64 3.02
N PRO A 130 3.66 -20.76 3.12
CA PRO A 130 2.37 -20.93 2.42
C PRO A 130 1.30 -19.91 2.80
N ASP A 131 1.34 -19.40 4.03
CA ASP A 131 0.38 -18.38 4.49
C ASP A 131 0.61 -17.00 3.87
N ILE A 132 1.78 -16.74 3.27
CA ILE A 132 2.13 -15.44 2.73
C ILE A 132 2.03 -15.49 1.19
N PRO A 133 0.87 -15.22 0.59
CA PRO A 133 0.74 -15.17 -0.87
C PRO A 133 1.48 -13.96 -1.43
N TYR A 134 2.46 -14.19 -2.29
CA TYR A 134 3.18 -13.17 -3.06
C TYR A 134 3.43 -13.67 -4.49
N LEU A 135 3.58 -12.74 -5.43
CA LEU A 135 3.88 -13.09 -6.82
C LEU A 135 5.29 -13.63 -6.98
N LYS A 136 5.45 -14.64 -7.83
CA LYS A 136 6.77 -15.08 -8.29
C LYS A 136 7.52 -13.92 -8.94
N VAL A 137 8.72 -13.64 -8.43
CA VAL A 137 9.63 -12.62 -8.95
C VAL A 137 10.75 -13.28 -9.75
N TYR A 138 10.84 -12.96 -11.03
CA TYR A 138 11.91 -13.40 -11.92
C TYR A 138 13.20 -12.60 -11.66
N ALA A 139 13.12 -11.28 -11.64
CA ALA A 139 14.30 -10.43 -11.45
C ALA A 139 13.96 -9.13 -10.72
N MET A 140 14.97 -8.54 -10.08
CA MET A 140 14.83 -7.31 -9.30
C MET A 140 16.08 -6.45 -9.51
N LYS A 141 15.89 -5.17 -9.82
CA LYS A 141 16.98 -4.18 -9.89
C LYS A 141 16.66 -3.02 -8.95
N LYS A 142 17.51 -2.81 -7.94
CA LYS A 142 17.51 -1.60 -7.11
C LYS A 142 18.09 -0.42 -7.87
N PHE A 143 17.76 0.78 -7.41
CA PHE A 143 18.58 1.96 -7.66
C PHE A 143 19.87 1.87 -6.86
N SER A 144 21.01 2.11 -7.49
CA SER A 144 22.32 2.17 -6.80
C SER A 144 22.53 3.49 -6.06
N ASP A 145 22.07 4.59 -6.65
CA ASP A 145 22.30 5.95 -6.19
C ASP A 145 21.27 6.93 -6.82
N GLU A 146 21.44 8.23 -6.57
CA GLU A 146 20.55 9.28 -7.06
C GLU A 146 20.59 9.49 -8.58
N HIS A 147 21.65 9.05 -9.25
CA HIS A 147 21.83 9.14 -10.70
C HIS A 147 21.33 7.89 -11.44
N ASP A 148 21.13 6.77 -10.74
CA ASP A 148 20.47 5.61 -11.33
C ASP A 148 18.99 5.94 -11.58
N LEU A 149 18.58 5.74 -12.84
CA LEU A 149 17.22 5.98 -13.32
C LEU A 149 16.47 4.67 -13.62
N LYS A 150 17.09 3.52 -13.33
CA LYS A 150 16.57 2.20 -13.70
C LYS A 150 16.31 1.33 -12.47
N GLY A 151 15.15 1.49 -11.84
CA GLY A 151 14.65 0.57 -10.82
C GLY A 151 13.45 -0.20 -11.35
N PHE A 152 13.49 -1.54 -11.29
CA PHE A 152 12.37 -2.37 -11.74
C PHE A 152 12.29 -3.74 -11.04
N LEU A 153 11.09 -4.32 -11.09
CA LEU A 153 10.78 -5.69 -10.69
C LEU A 153 10.18 -6.42 -11.91
N ILE A 154 10.63 -7.64 -12.18
CA ILE A 154 10.04 -8.53 -13.19
C ILE A 154 9.32 -9.65 -12.46
N MET A 155 8.01 -9.76 -12.67
CA MET A 155 7.12 -10.61 -11.90
C MET A 155 6.26 -11.47 -12.82
N GLU A 156 5.69 -12.54 -12.29
CA GLU A 156 4.67 -13.29 -13.01
C GLU A 156 3.47 -12.42 -13.36
N PHE A 157 2.89 -12.68 -14.52
CA PHE A 157 1.66 -12.03 -14.94
C PHE A 157 0.47 -12.90 -14.53
N VAL A 158 -0.44 -12.32 -13.76
CA VAL A 158 -1.70 -12.98 -13.37
C VAL A 158 -2.80 -12.54 -14.34
N PRO A 159 -3.38 -13.44 -15.16
CA PRO A 159 -4.51 -13.10 -16.01
C PRO A 159 -5.81 -12.99 -15.19
N ASN A 160 -6.81 -12.29 -15.74
CA ASN A 160 -8.18 -12.24 -15.19
C ASN A 160 -8.26 -11.74 -13.74
N ILE A 161 -7.44 -10.75 -13.39
CA ILE A 161 -7.47 -10.12 -12.07
C ILE A 161 -8.86 -9.47 -11.86
N TYR A 162 -9.48 -9.80 -10.73
CA TYR A 162 -10.63 -9.08 -10.21
C TYR A 162 -10.12 -7.91 -9.36
N SER A 163 -10.38 -6.69 -9.81
CA SER A 163 -10.07 -5.45 -9.08
C SER A 163 -11.37 -4.82 -8.58
N PRO A 164 -11.81 -5.13 -7.34
CA PRO A 164 -12.96 -4.44 -6.77
C PRO A 164 -12.68 -2.94 -6.64
N GLY A 165 -13.67 -2.09 -6.92
CA GLY A 165 -13.60 -0.65 -6.69
C GLY A 165 -13.69 -0.33 -5.18
N MET A 166 -13.34 0.89 -4.78
CA MET A 166 -13.36 1.33 -3.37
C MET A 166 -14.74 1.21 -2.68
N HIS A 167 -15.80 1.27 -3.48
CA HIS A 167 -17.19 1.10 -3.04
C HIS A 167 -17.52 -0.36 -2.70
N VAL A 168 -16.82 -1.34 -3.29
CA VAL A 168 -17.12 -2.76 -3.11
C VAL A 168 -16.43 -3.30 -1.86
N PRO A 169 -17.16 -3.72 -0.82
CA PRO A 169 -16.56 -4.39 0.32
C PRO A 169 -16.09 -5.81 -0.05
N ILE A 170 -15.01 -6.24 0.58
CA ILE A 170 -14.54 -7.63 0.58
C ILE A 170 -15.18 -8.32 1.79
N PRO A 171 -15.88 -9.46 1.62
CA PRO A 171 -16.43 -10.21 2.73
C PRO A 171 -15.35 -10.58 3.76
N ALA A 172 -15.65 -10.48 5.04
CA ALA A 172 -14.68 -10.75 6.11
C ALA A 172 -13.98 -12.13 5.98
N ASP A 173 -14.72 -13.16 5.57
CA ASP A 173 -14.21 -14.53 5.42
C ASP A 173 -13.11 -14.61 4.34
N GLU A 174 -13.14 -13.74 3.34
CA GLU A 174 -12.11 -13.66 2.29
C GLU A 174 -10.84 -12.96 2.78
N LEU A 175 -10.91 -12.16 3.86
CA LEU A 175 -9.73 -11.52 4.46
C LEU A 175 -8.96 -12.43 5.41
N VAL A 176 -9.49 -13.61 5.77
CA VAL A 176 -8.83 -14.56 6.68
C VAL A 176 -7.43 -14.95 6.20
N THR A 177 -7.29 -15.29 4.91
CA THR A 177 -6.00 -15.65 4.30
C THR A 177 -5.03 -14.48 4.34
N LEU A 178 -5.52 -13.26 4.09
CA LEU A 178 -4.71 -12.06 4.10
C LEU A 178 -4.18 -11.75 5.50
N ILE A 179 -5.06 -11.78 6.51
CA ILE A 179 -4.70 -11.52 7.91
C ILE A 179 -3.67 -12.52 8.42
N ARG A 180 -3.84 -13.81 8.08
CA ARG A 180 -2.84 -14.83 8.37
C ARG A 180 -1.50 -14.52 7.71
N GLY A 181 -1.50 -14.13 6.44
CA GLY A 181 -0.29 -13.81 5.71
C GLY A 181 0.50 -12.63 6.29
N ILE A 182 -0.18 -11.53 6.62
CA ILE A 182 0.50 -10.37 7.20
C ILE A 182 1.00 -10.67 8.62
N SER A 183 0.22 -11.41 9.41
CA SER A 183 0.60 -11.82 10.76
C SER A 183 1.81 -12.77 10.75
N THR A 184 1.80 -13.75 9.85
CA THR A 184 2.92 -14.67 9.63
C THR A 184 4.18 -13.92 9.19
N PHE A 185 4.05 -12.97 8.25
CA PHE A 185 5.16 -12.13 7.82
C PHE A 185 5.76 -11.33 8.98
N SER A 186 4.92 -10.70 9.81
CA SER A 186 5.34 -9.99 11.00
C SER A 186 6.09 -10.91 11.97
N ALA A 187 5.53 -12.09 12.26
CA ALA A 187 6.10 -13.05 13.21
C ALA A 187 7.45 -13.64 12.74
N LEU A 188 7.56 -14.03 11.47
CA LEU A 188 8.82 -14.55 10.90
C LEU A 188 9.92 -13.48 10.92
N SER A 189 9.54 -12.21 10.73
CA SER A 189 10.48 -11.09 10.74
C SER A 189 11.11 -10.81 12.11
N GLU A 190 10.55 -11.34 13.20
CA GLU A 190 11.17 -11.23 14.52
C GLU A 190 12.48 -12.01 14.66
N SER A 191 12.70 -13.00 13.81
CA SER A 191 13.97 -13.75 13.75
C SER A 191 15.11 -12.98 13.07
N LEU A 192 14.83 -11.84 12.43
CA LEU A 192 15.81 -11.07 11.68
C LEU A 192 16.74 -10.27 12.60
N SER A 193 18.01 -10.19 12.20
CA SER A 193 19.00 -9.33 12.86
C SER A 193 18.71 -7.83 12.60
N PRO A 194 19.25 -6.91 13.43
CA PRO A 194 19.09 -5.48 13.20
C PRO A 194 19.54 -4.99 11.81
N GLU A 195 20.60 -5.58 11.25
CA GLU A 195 21.08 -5.21 9.91
C GLU A 195 20.09 -5.64 8.82
N GLU A 196 19.48 -6.81 8.96
CA GLU A 196 18.45 -7.30 8.04
C GLU A 196 17.16 -6.47 8.11
N LYS A 197 16.91 -5.79 9.23
CA LYS A 197 15.75 -4.93 9.45
C LYS A 197 15.91 -3.50 8.89
N LYS A 198 17.14 -3.07 8.59
CA LYS A 198 17.51 -1.68 8.28
C LYS A 198 16.83 -1.06 7.05
N PHE A 199 16.38 -1.88 6.10
CA PHE A 199 15.72 -1.38 4.88
C PHE A 199 14.28 -0.92 5.12
N ALA A 200 13.63 -1.40 6.19
CA ALA A 200 12.25 -1.09 6.50
C ALA A 200 12.10 0.37 6.95
N GLY A 201 10.92 0.95 6.75
CA GLY A 201 10.58 2.24 7.38
C GLY A 201 10.65 2.14 8.91
N GLY A 202 11.23 3.14 9.56
CA GLY A 202 11.31 3.22 11.02
C GLY A 202 10.02 3.71 11.68
N SER A 203 10.07 3.96 12.98
CA SER A 203 8.94 4.50 13.73
C SER A 203 8.52 5.90 13.27
N ASP A 204 9.44 6.66 12.69
CA ASP A 204 9.22 7.99 12.10
C ASP A 204 8.58 7.94 10.70
N TYR A 205 8.29 6.74 10.16
CA TYR A 205 7.76 6.59 8.81
C TYR A 205 6.47 7.37 8.58
N LEU A 206 5.50 7.30 9.50
CA LEU A 206 4.26 8.06 9.39
C LEU A 206 4.53 9.57 9.43
N GLU A 207 5.36 10.04 10.36
CA GLU A 207 5.73 11.44 10.47
C GLU A 207 6.39 11.97 9.18
N ARG A 208 7.30 11.20 8.58
CA ARG A 208 7.92 11.53 7.28
C ARG A 208 6.89 11.59 6.16
N MET A 209 5.98 10.62 6.08
CA MET A 209 4.93 10.59 5.06
C MET A 209 4.01 11.82 5.15
N PHE A 210 3.60 12.23 6.35
CA PHE A 210 2.79 13.44 6.54
C PHE A 210 3.56 14.73 6.22
N LYS A 211 4.87 14.79 6.51
CA LYS A 211 5.69 15.96 6.17
C LYS A 211 6.00 16.10 4.67
N GLU A 212 6.23 14.98 3.98
CA GLU A 212 6.75 14.98 2.61
C GLU A 212 5.65 14.82 1.55
N VAL A 213 4.57 14.10 1.88
CA VAL A 213 3.50 13.73 0.93
C VAL A 213 2.17 14.40 1.28
N PHE A 214 1.75 14.36 2.55
CA PHE A 214 0.45 14.85 3.00
C PHE A 214 0.56 16.07 3.90
N THR A 215 1.17 17.15 3.39
CA THR A 215 1.41 18.37 4.16
C THR A 215 0.13 18.96 4.75
N SER A 216 0.23 19.70 5.85
CA SER A 216 -0.92 20.32 6.52
C SER A 216 -1.78 21.19 5.58
N ASP A 217 -1.15 21.90 4.64
CA ASP A 217 -1.89 22.70 3.65
C ASP A 217 -2.64 21.83 2.63
N SER A 218 -2.07 20.68 2.26
CA SER A 218 -2.76 19.69 1.45
C SER A 218 -3.94 19.12 2.24
N LEU A 219 -3.75 18.72 3.49
CA LEU A 219 -4.83 18.18 4.35
C LEU A 219 -5.98 19.17 4.53
N LYS A 220 -5.70 20.44 4.84
CA LYS A 220 -6.72 21.49 4.93
C LYS A 220 -7.53 21.65 3.65
N THR A 221 -6.86 21.60 2.50
CA THR A 221 -7.52 21.64 1.19
C THR A 221 -8.44 20.43 0.99
N HIS A 222 -8.07 19.26 1.49
CA HIS A 222 -8.92 18.08 1.42
C HIS A 222 -10.09 18.15 2.40
N PHE A 223 -9.87 18.69 3.61
CA PHE A 223 -10.91 18.87 4.62
C PHE A 223 -11.99 19.85 4.14
N SER A 224 -11.62 20.93 3.45
CA SER A 224 -12.61 21.86 2.88
C SER A 224 -13.50 21.21 1.82
N LYS A 225 -12.96 20.28 1.02
CA LYS A 225 -13.73 19.50 0.03
C LYS A 225 -14.77 18.58 0.68
N MET A 226 -14.58 18.18 1.94
CA MET A 226 -15.53 17.32 2.65
C MET A 226 -16.90 18.00 2.78
N TYR A 227 -16.93 19.30 3.09
CA TYR A 227 -18.18 20.06 3.25
C TYR A 227 -19.05 20.08 2.00
N ALA A 228 -18.45 19.98 0.81
CA ALA A 228 -19.16 19.92 -0.46
C ALA A 228 -19.87 18.57 -0.67
N VAL A 229 -19.38 17.49 -0.05
CA VAL A 229 -19.87 16.13 -0.27
C VAL A 229 -20.90 15.70 0.78
N PHE A 230 -20.72 16.08 2.06
CA PHE A 230 -21.56 15.55 3.15
C PHE A 230 -22.93 16.22 3.34
N GLY A 231 -23.25 17.29 2.61
CA GLY A 231 -24.48 18.05 2.84
C GLY A 231 -24.44 18.88 4.14
N GLU A 232 -25.25 19.95 4.20
CA GLU A 232 -25.27 20.89 5.34
C GLU A 232 -25.67 20.22 6.66
N GLU A 233 -26.52 19.19 6.61
CA GLU A 233 -27.01 18.46 7.77
C GLU A 233 -25.91 17.71 8.53
N LYS A 234 -24.80 17.40 7.86
CA LYS A 234 -23.64 16.71 8.42
C LYS A 234 -22.47 17.64 8.76
N HIS A 235 -22.54 18.93 8.46
CA HIS A 235 -21.42 19.87 8.69
C HIS A 235 -20.91 19.86 10.13
N LYS A 236 -21.79 19.75 11.13
CA LYS A 236 -21.37 19.62 12.54
C LYS A 236 -20.57 18.35 12.83
N GLN A 237 -20.84 17.25 12.12
CA GLN A 237 -20.06 16.01 12.25
C GLN A 237 -18.73 16.14 11.50
N VAL A 238 -18.74 16.80 10.33
CA VAL A 238 -17.52 17.13 9.59
C VAL A 238 -16.60 18.02 10.41
N ASP A 239 -17.10 19.06 11.08
CA ASP A 239 -16.31 19.93 11.96
C ASP A 239 -15.58 19.10 13.03
N LYS A 240 -16.31 18.22 13.74
CA LYS A 240 -15.72 17.34 14.75
C LYS A 240 -14.67 16.40 14.17
N LEU A 241 -14.91 15.85 12.97
CA LEU A 241 -13.97 14.97 12.30
C LEU A 241 -12.70 15.71 11.91
N VAL A 242 -12.82 16.93 11.38
CA VAL A 242 -11.69 17.79 11.02
C VAL A 242 -10.88 18.15 12.27
N ASP A 243 -11.54 18.57 13.35
CA ASP A 243 -10.88 18.84 14.63
C ASP A 243 -10.14 17.60 15.16
N THR A 244 -10.77 16.42 15.03
CA THR A 244 -10.15 15.12 15.37
C THR A 244 -8.89 14.90 14.53
N PHE A 245 -8.95 15.07 13.21
CA PHE A 245 -7.78 14.88 12.35
C PHE A 245 -6.65 15.87 12.65
N ILE A 246 -6.96 17.15 12.88
CA ILE A 246 -5.97 18.15 13.30
C ILE A 246 -5.32 17.74 14.63
N HIS A 247 -6.11 17.20 15.56
CA HIS A 247 -5.61 16.67 16.81
C HIS A 247 -4.61 15.51 16.58
N TYR A 248 -4.97 14.51 15.78
CA TYR A 248 -4.06 13.39 15.47
C TYR A 248 -2.82 13.82 14.67
N GLU A 249 -2.94 14.79 13.76
CA GLU A 249 -1.81 15.41 13.06
C GLU A 249 -0.83 16.03 14.07
N SER A 250 -1.32 16.73 15.09
CA SER A 250 -0.47 17.33 16.12
C SER A 250 0.24 16.30 17.01
N LEU A 251 -0.26 15.06 17.05
CA LEU A 251 0.33 13.94 17.81
C LEU A 251 1.36 13.15 16.99
N LEU A 252 1.61 13.46 15.71
CA LEU A 252 2.50 12.68 14.83
C LEU A 252 3.86 12.35 15.46
N LYS A 253 4.47 13.32 16.15
CA LYS A 253 5.76 13.10 16.81
C LYS A 253 5.69 12.06 17.94
N LYS A 254 4.57 12.01 18.67
CA LYS A 254 4.34 10.98 19.70
C LYS A 254 4.10 9.61 19.09
N TYR A 255 3.50 9.52 17.91
CA TYR A 255 3.39 8.25 17.17
C TYR A 255 4.77 7.70 16.79
N SER A 256 5.71 8.57 16.42
CA SER A 256 7.11 8.16 16.17
C SER A 256 7.83 7.60 17.40
N GLU A 257 7.33 7.90 18.60
CA GLU A 257 7.88 7.54 19.91
C GLU A 257 6.90 6.66 20.72
N ILE A 258 5.93 6.04 20.05
CA ILE A 258 4.82 5.33 20.71
C ILE A 258 5.30 4.10 21.48
N SER A 259 6.38 3.46 21.03
CA SER A 259 7.00 2.34 21.73
C SER A 259 7.56 2.78 23.07
N GLU A 260 8.18 3.96 23.14
CA GLU A 260 8.75 4.53 24.36
C GLU A 260 7.67 5.07 25.29
N LEU A 261 6.64 5.71 24.74
CA LEU A 261 5.59 6.38 25.50
C LEU A 261 4.54 5.41 26.07
N LEU A 262 4.17 4.37 25.32
CA LEU A 262 3.10 3.44 25.68
C LEU A 262 3.58 1.99 25.82
N GLY A 263 4.86 1.69 25.54
CA GLY A 263 5.37 0.32 25.60
C GLY A 263 4.95 -0.57 24.42
N HIS A 264 4.29 0.01 23.40
CA HIS A 264 3.80 -0.71 22.23
C HIS A 264 4.93 -1.41 21.49
N LYS A 265 4.79 -2.72 21.29
CA LYS A 265 5.74 -3.48 20.47
C LYS A 265 5.65 -3.06 19.02
N LEU A 266 6.80 -3.03 18.35
CA LEU A 266 6.90 -2.75 16.93
C LEU A 266 7.19 -4.05 16.19
N VAL A 267 6.49 -4.27 15.09
CA VAL A 267 6.63 -5.45 14.22
C VAL A 267 6.71 -5.01 12.76
N PHE A 268 7.14 -5.93 11.89
CA PHE A 268 7.05 -5.68 10.45
C PHE A 268 5.59 -5.58 10.00
N ASN A 269 5.26 -4.49 9.34
CA ASN A 269 3.98 -4.24 8.68
C ASN A 269 4.22 -4.17 7.16
N HIS A 270 3.22 -4.54 6.38
CA HIS A 270 3.15 -4.21 4.96
C HIS A 270 3.10 -2.69 4.76
N GLY A 271 2.35 -1.97 5.60
CA GLY A 271 2.30 -0.51 5.67
C GLY A 271 1.35 0.16 4.68
N ASP A 272 0.87 -0.55 3.67
CA ASP A 272 -0.07 -0.02 2.67
C ASP A 272 -1.09 -1.05 2.16
N LEU A 273 -1.86 -1.69 3.05
CA LEU A 273 -2.88 -2.66 2.64
C LEU A 273 -4.24 -2.02 2.37
N TRP A 274 -4.78 -2.29 1.19
CA TRP A 274 -6.10 -1.91 0.71
C TRP A 274 -6.44 -2.72 -0.55
N GLN A 275 -7.69 -2.69 -1.04
CA GLN A 275 -8.16 -3.57 -2.11
C GLN A 275 -7.30 -3.59 -3.39
N SER A 276 -6.62 -2.50 -3.72
CA SER A 276 -5.77 -2.40 -4.91
C SER A 276 -4.42 -3.09 -4.76
N ASN A 277 -3.94 -3.28 -3.53
CA ASN A 277 -2.66 -3.94 -3.23
C ASN A 277 -2.82 -5.44 -2.97
N MET A 278 -3.97 -5.99 -3.39
CA MET A 278 -4.28 -7.42 -3.36
C MET A 278 -4.72 -7.88 -4.74
N ILE A 279 -4.04 -8.89 -5.27
CA ILE A 279 -4.47 -9.53 -6.50
C ILE A 279 -5.48 -10.61 -6.16
N HIS A 280 -6.72 -10.40 -6.58
CA HIS A 280 -7.77 -11.39 -6.51
C HIS A 280 -8.08 -11.95 -7.89
N THR A 281 -8.52 -13.20 -7.93
CA THR A 281 -9.21 -13.80 -9.09
C THR A 281 -10.59 -14.25 -8.65
N LYS A 282 -11.45 -14.59 -9.61
CA LYS A 282 -12.71 -15.29 -9.33
C LYS A 282 -12.58 -16.74 -9.80
N ASP A 283 -13.04 -17.66 -8.97
CA ASP A 283 -13.20 -19.06 -9.38
C ASP A 283 -14.46 -19.26 -10.25
N GLU A 284 -14.72 -20.51 -10.64
CA GLU A 284 -15.86 -20.88 -11.49
C GLU A 284 -17.21 -20.55 -10.85
N ASP A 285 -17.29 -20.54 -9.52
CA ASP A 285 -18.49 -20.20 -8.74
C ASP A 285 -18.61 -18.69 -8.47
N GLY A 286 -17.65 -17.89 -8.95
CA GLY A 286 -17.61 -16.44 -8.78
C GLY A 286 -17.06 -15.97 -7.42
N LYS A 287 -16.55 -16.89 -6.58
CA LYS A 287 -15.95 -16.58 -5.29
C LYS A 287 -14.58 -15.95 -5.48
N MET A 288 -14.27 -14.94 -4.67
CA MET A 288 -12.97 -14.29 -4.69
C MET A 288 -11.90 -15.24 -4.16
N LYS A 289 -10.73 -15.22 -4.79
CA LYS A 289 -9.54 -15.93 -4.33
C LYS A 289 -8.36 -15.00 -4.32
N LEU A 290 -7.76 -14.79 -3.13
CA LEU A 290 -6.51 -14.06 -2.99
C LEU A 290 -5.38 -14.85 -3.67
N VAL A 291 -4.69 -14.20 -4.60
CA VAL A 291 -3.53 -14.75 -5.32
C VAL A 291 -2.24 -14.22 -4.73
N ALA A 292 -2.15 -12.92 -4.46
CA ALA A 292 -0.95 -12.29 -3.93
C ALA A 292 -1.23 -10.96 -3.23
N MET A 293 -0.46 -10.67 -2.20
CA MET A 293 -0.20 -9.30 -1.71
C MET A 293 0.94 -8.68 -2.53
N ILE A 294 0.75 -7.45 -2.98
CA ILE A 294 1.72 -6.70 -3.79
C ILE A 294 1.98 -5.32 -3.19
N ASP A 295 2.92 -4.57 -3.77
CA ASP A 295 3.25 -3.20 -3.36
C ASP A 295 3.82 -3.09 -1.93
N TRP A 296 4.84 -3.90 -1.65
CA TRP A 296 5.61 -3.92 -0.40
C TRP A 296 6.58 -2.73 -0.23
N GLN A 297 6.29 -1.59 -0.86
CA GLN A 297 7.12 -0.39 -0.86
C GLN A 297 7.00 0.45 0.43
N SER A 298 6.05 0.09 1.30
CA SER A 298 5.76 0.75 2.57
C SER A 298 6.13 -0.12 3.79
N THR A 299 6.83 -1.24 3.56
CA THR A 299 7.24 -2.16 4.63
C THR A 299 7.96 -1.42 5.76
N SER A 300 7.41 -1.48 6.96
CA SER A 300 7.85 -0.64 8.08
C SER A 300 7.76 -1.37 9.40
N ILE A 301 8.55 -0.92 10.38
CA ILE A 301 8.59 -1.47 11.73
C ILE A 301 7.78 -0.53 12.61
N LEU A 302 6.51 -0.88 12.78
CA LEU A 302 5.47 -0.05 13.41
C LEU A 302 4.58 -0.91 14.31
N PRO A 303 3.72 -0.30 15.15
CA PRO A 303 2.82 -1.07 15.99
C PRO A 303 1.90 -2.00 15.17
N PRO A 304 1.57 -3.20 15.68
CA PRO A 304 0.90 -4.26 14.91
C PRO A 304 -0.54 -3.92 14.48
N GLY A 305 -1.15 -2.90 15.10
CA GLY A 305 -2.49 -2.43 14.76
C GLY A 305 -2.57 -1.57 13.48
N LEU A 306 -1.45 -1.19 12.88
CA LEU A 306 -1.45 -0.32 11.70
C LEU A 306 -2.04 -1.01 10.47
N ASP A 307 -1.52 -2.18 10.09
CA ASP A 307 -2.01 -2.90 8.91
C ASP A 307 -3.47 -3.31 9.07
N THR A 308 -3.85 -3.79 10.25
CA THR A 308 -5.22 -4.24 10.53
C THR A 308 -6.22 -3.08 10.53
N SER A 309 -5.86 -1.91 11.06
CA SER A 309 -6.72 -0.72 11.01
C SER A 309 -6.95 -0.24 9.58
N ARG A 310 -5.89 -0.13 8.78
CA ARG A 310 -5.98 0.25 7.36
C ARG A 310 -6.78 -0.76 6.55
N LEU A 311 -6.50 -2.06 6.73
CA LEU A 311 -7.15 -3.14 6.00
C LEU A 311 -8.66 -3.19 6.28
N MET A 312 -9.06 -3.22 7.55
CA MET A 312 -10.47 -3.32 7.94
C MET A 312 -11.26 -2.08 7.49
N MET A 313 -10.64 -0.90 7.55
CA MET A 313 -11.23 0.34 7.06
C MET A 313 -11.43 0.34 5.54
N GLY A 314 -10.38 -0.04 4.81
CA GLY A 314 -10.37 0.00 3.35
C GLY A 314 -11.25 -1.07 2.71
N CYS A 315 -11.33 -2.27 3.31
CA CYS A 315 -11.85 -3.45 2.63
C CYS A 315 -13.20 -3.93 3.17
N LEU A 316 -13.47 -3.87 4.48
CA LEU A 316 -14.72 -4.42 5.02
C LEU A 316 -15.93 -3.51 4.77
N SER A 317 -17.11 -4.11 4.75
CA SER A 317 -18.35 -3.37 4.93
C SER A 317 -18.42 -2.79 6.35
N THR A 318 -19.29 -1.80 6.56
CA THR A 318 -19.53 -1.25 7.91
C THR A 318 -19.98 -2.32 8.90
N GLU A 319 -20.87 -3.22 8.47
CA GLU A 319 -21.39 -4.32 9.28
C GLU A 319 -20.27 -5.31 9.65
N ASP A 320 -19.54 -5.84 8.66
CA ASP A 320 -18.44 -6.79 8.91
C ASP A 320 -17.33 -6.15 9.77
N ARG A 321 -17.01 -4.87 9.56
CA ARG A 321 -16.00 -4.17 10.37
C ARG A 321 -16.41 -4.10 11.85
N ARG A 322 -17.66 -3.76 12.14
CA ARG A 322 -18.16 -3.61 13.52
C ARG A 322 -18.41 -4.97 14.19
N GLU A 323 -18.92 -5.96 13.45
CA GLU A 323 -19.30 -7.26 14.02
C GLU A 323 -18.14 -8.26 14.04
N LYS A 324 -17.37 -8.35 12.95
CA LYS A 324 -16.31 -9.35 12.76
C LYS A 324 -14.89 -8.80 12.95
N GLY A 325 -14.71 -7.48 12.96
CA GLY A 325 -13.41 -6.84 13.20
C GLY A 325 -12.65 -7.39 14.42
N PRO A 326 -13.29 -7.55 15.60
CA PRO A 326 -12.63 -8.13 16.77
C PRO A 326 -12.19 -9.59 16.58
N GLU A 327 -12.91 -10.39 15.79
CA GLU A 327 -12.52 -11.76 15.46
C GLU A 327 -11.31 -11.80 14.53
N LEU A 328 -11.31 -10.96 13.50
CA LEU A 328 -10.19 -10.79 12.58
C LEU A 328 -8.92 -10.32 13.31
N LEU A 329 -9.06 -9.44 14.31
CA LEU A 329 -7.93 -9.00 15.13
C LEU A 329 -7.40 -10.12 16.04
N ARG A 330 -8.30 -10.95 16.60
CA ARG A 330 -7.90 -12.16 17.34
C ARG A 330 -7.17 -13.15 16.44
N LEU A 331 -7.63 -13.33 15.20
CA LEU A 331 -6.96 -14.18 14.22
C LEU A 331 -5.53 -13.70 13.96
N TYR A 332 -5.31 -12.38 13.83
CA TYR A 332 -3.96 -11.81 13.70
C TYR A 332 -3.10 -12.17 14.91
N HIS A 333 -3.58 -11.93 16.14
CA HIS A 333 -2.84 -12.22 17.38
C HIS A 333 -2.50 -13.70 17.55
N GLN A 334 -3.46 -14.58 17.30
CA GLN A 334 -3.28 -16.03 17.39
C GLN A 334 -2.25 -16.52 16.38
N THR A 335 -2.41 -16.13 15.12
CA THR A 335 -1.46 -16.51 14.05
C THR A 335 -0.05 -16.01 14.38
N PHE A 336 0.08 -14.78 14.88
CA PHE A 336 1.38 -14.20 15.23
C PHE A 336 2.06 -15.03 16.32
N THR A 337 1.33 -15.30 17.39
CA THR A 337 1.83 -16.02 18.57
C THR A 337 2.23 -17.46 18.21
N GLU A 338 1.41 -18.13 17.39
CA GLU A 338 1.69 -19.49 16.91
C GLU A 338 2.95 -19.55 16.04
N VAL A 339 3.08 -18.64 15.07
CA VAL A 339 4.24 -18.61 14.15
C VAL A 339 5.51 -18.16 14.87
N HIS A 340 5.42 -17.18 15.77
CA HIS A 340 6.56 -16.69 16.55
C HIS A 340 7.00 -17.70 17.62
N GLY A 341 6.08 -18.53 18.10
CA GLY A 341 6.30 -19.52 19.16
C GLY A 341 6.21 -18.98 20.59
N GLN A 342 5.91 -17.68 20.76
CA GLN A 342 5.66 -17.04 22.04
C GLN A 342 4.81 -15.78 21.86
N GLU A 343 4.17 -15.33 22.94
CA GLU A 343 3.39 -14.09 22.94
C GLU A 343 4.33 -12.87 23.07
N LEU A 344 4.40 -12.05 22.03
CA LEU A 344 5.18 -10.79 22.05
C LEU A 344 4.39 -9.61 22.63
N PHE A 345 3.08 -9.61 22.39
CA PHE A 345 2.10 -8.64 22.87
C PHE A 345 0.78 -9.36 23.13
N SER A 346 0.03 -8.90 24.12
CA SER A 346 -1.31 -9.36 24.44
C SER A 346 -2.32 -8.92 23.39
N PHE A 347 -3.47 -9.59 23.35
CA PHE A 347 -4.59 -9.17 22.50
C PHE A 347 -5.07 -7.74 22.83
N GLU A 348 -5.00 -7.32 24.11
CA GLU A 348 -5.37 -5.95 24.51
C GLU A 348 -4.41 -4.91 23.93
N GLU A 349 -3.10 -5.16 23.97
CA GLU A 349 -2.10 -4.26 23.35
C GLU A 349 -2.29 -4.15 21.83
N LEU A 350 -2.66 -5.25 21.17
CA LEU A 350 -3.01 -5.22 19.75
C LEU A 350 -4.28 -4.39 19.48
N GLN A 351 -5.32 -4.55 20.31
CA GLN A 351 -6.56 -3.78 20.21
C GLN A 351 -6.32 -2.29 20.44
N ASP A 352 -5.46 -1.93 21.39
CA ASP A 352 -5.05 -0.56 21.66
C ASP A 352 -4.24 0.02 20.51
N SER A 353 -3.30 -0.75 19.97
CA SER A 353 -2.57 -0.38 18.77
C SER A 353 -3.51 -0.13 17.59
N TYR A 354 -4.52 -0.99 17.39
CA TYR A 354 -5.52 -0.83 16.34
C TYR A 354 -6.31 0.48 16.53
N ASN A 355 -6.82 0.71 17.74
CA ASN A 355 -7.64 1.88 18.06
C ASN A 355 -6.87 3.20 17.93
N LEU A 356 -5.60 3.25 18.35
CA LEU A 356 -4.78 4.45 18.18
C LEU A 356 -4.49 4.74 16.70
N HIS A 357 -4.24 3.72 15.88
CA HIS A 357 -3.94 3.92 14.46
C HIS A 357 -5.17 4.08 13.58
N PHE A 358 -6.37 3.75 14.07
CA PHE A 358 -7.60 3.85 13.27
C PHE A 358 -7.88 5.30 12.81
N PRO A 359 -7.87 6.34 13.68
CA PRO A 359 -8.04 7.72 13.22
C PRO A 359 -6.87 8.22 12.34
N MET A 360 -5.65 7.76 12.60
CA MET A 360 -4.48 8.05 11.75
C MET A 360 -4.66 7.52 10.32
N ALA A 361 -5.18 6.29 10.18
CA ALA A 361 -5.49 5.72 8.88
C ALA A 361 -6.66 6.45 8.19
N ALA A 362 -7.71 6.80 8.94
CA ALA A 362 -8.87 7.53 8.43
C ALA A 362 -8.52 8.92 7.91
N MET A 363 -7.56 9.60 8.54
CA MET A 363 -7.05 10.91 8.13
C MET A 363 -6.48 10.89 6.70
N LEU A 364 -6.03 9.74 6.21
CA LEU A 364 -5.58 9.56 4.82
C LEU A 364 -6.70 9.00 3.92
N ILE A 365 -7.44 8.01 4.41
CA ILE A 365 -8.42 7.28 3.60
C ILE A 365 -9.65 8.13 3.30
N ILE A 366 -10.26 8.78 4.29
CA ILE A 366 -11.50 9.55 4.09
C ILE A 366 -11.30 10.68 3.09
N PRO A 367 -10.28 11.56 3.24
CA PRO A 367 -10.11 12.65 2.28
C PRO A 367 -9.65 12.14 0.91
N GLY A 368 -8.89 11.03 0.86
CA GLY A 368 -8.54 10.35 -0.38
C GLY A 368 -9.78 9.85 -1.15
N SER A 369 -10.68 9.13 -0.48
CA SER A 369 -11.94 8.66 -1.06
C SER A 369 -12.81 9.81 -1.58
N ILE A 370 -12.86 10.94 -0.86
CA ILE A 370 -13.58 12.14 -1.28
C ILE A 370 -12.98 12.74 -2.55
N SER A 371 -11.64 12.87 -2.61
CA SER A 371 -10.96 13.34 -3.82
C SER A 371 -11.20 12.42 -5.02
N PHE A 372 -11.24 11.10 -4.83
CA PHE A 372 -11.56 10.15 -5.89
C PHE A 372 -13.03 10.24 -6.34
N MET A 373 -13.99 10.42 -5.44
CA MET A 373 -15.39 10.65 -5.82
C MET A 373 -15.57 11.94 -6.62
N ALA A 374 -14.81 13.00 -6.27
CA ALA A 374 -14.94 14.30 -6.91
C ALA A 374 -14.24 14.39 -8.27
N ASN A 375 -13.08 13.72 -8.44
CA ASN A 375 -12.20 13.92 -9.61
C ASN A 375 -11.90 12.63 -10.38
N GLY A 376 -12.29 11.47 -9.86
CA GLY A 376 -12.12 10.17 -10.50
C GLY A 376 -13.28 9.81 -11.42
N GLU A 377 -13.08 8.75 -12.20
CA GLU A 377 -14.13 8.16 -13.03
C GLU A 377 -14.98 7.21 -12.18
N MET A 378 -16.06 7.75 -11.60
CA MET A 378 -17.05 7.00 -10.82
C MET A 378 -18.46 7.35 -11.29
N THR A 379 -19.31 6.32 -11.40
CA THR A 379 -20.76 6.47 -11.60
C THR A 379 -21.42 7.05 -10.35
N GLU A 380 -22.61 7.62 -10.49
CA GLU A 380 -23.34 8.20 -9.35
C GLU A 380 -23.67 7.16 -8.27
N ASN A 381 -24.00 5.91 -8.65
CA ASN A 381 -24.22 4.83 -7.70
C ASN A 381 -22.94 4.49 -6.91
N GLU A 382 -21.79 4.40 -7.58
CA GLU A 382 -20.52 4.12 -6.90
C GLU A 382 -20.12 5.25 -5.94
N LYS A 383 -20.44 6.51 -6.27
CA LYS A 383 -20.25 7.65 -5.37
C LYS A 383 -21.16 7.56 -4.16
N GLU A 384 -22.44 7.21 -4.34
CA GLU A 384 -23.39 7.04 -3.23
C GLU A 384 -22.95 5.94 -2.26
N GLU A 385 -22.56 4.77 -2.79
CA GLU A 385 -22.05 3.65 -1.99
C GLU A 385 -20.76 4.02 -1.25
N THR A 386 -19.84 4.72 -1.92
CA THR A 386 -18.60 5.21 -1.30
C THR A 386 -18.91 6.23 -0.20
N LEU A 387 -19.85 7.14 -0.42
CA LEU A 387 -20.26 8.14 0.56
C LEU A 387 -20.87 7.49 1.80
N GLN A 388 -21.73 6.49 1.65
CA GLN A 388 -22.29 5.74 2.78
C GLN A 388 -21.20 5.09 3.63
N LYS A 389 -20.20 4.46 2.99
CA LYS A 389 -19.04 3.87 3.67
C LYS A 389 -18.23 4.93 4.41
N VAL A 390 -18.00 6.08 3.79
CA VAL A 390 -17.27 7.21 4.38
C VAL A 390 -18.02 7.82 5.58
N ILE A 391 -19.36 7.94 5.52
CA ILE A 391 -20.18 8.40 6.66
C ILE A 391 -20.03 7.46 7.85
N ALA A 392 -20.12 6.15 7.62
CA ALA A 392 -19.94 5.17 8.69
C ALA A 392 -18.52 5.21 9.28
N LEU A 393 -17.49 5.43 8.44
CA LEU A 393 -16.12 5.59 8.92
C LEU A 393 -15.95 6.85 9.78
N MET A 394 -16.60 7.96 9.42
CA MET A 394 -16.61 9.16 10.26
C MET A 394 -17.17 8.87 11.66
N GLU A 395 -18.29 8.13 11.74
CA GLU A 395 -18.87 7.73 13.02
C GLU A 395 -17.91 6.86 13.84
N ASP A 396 -17.30 5.85 13.21
CA ASP A 396 -16.35 4.96 13.86
C ASP A 396 -15.11 5.72 14.37
N VAL A 397 -14.59 6.68 13.59
CA VAL A 397 -13.43 7.50 13.99
C VAL A 397 -13.75 8.33 15.22
N LEU A 398 -14.92 8.95 15.28
CA LEU A 398 -15.33 9.77 16.41
C LEU A 398 -15.52 8.91 17.67
N GLU A 399 -16.12 7.72 17.54
CA GLU A 399 -16.24 6.78 18.67
C GLU A 399 -14.86 6.33 19.18
N VAL A 400 -13.97 5.91 18.27
CA VAL A 400 -12.61 5.49 18.63
C VAL A 400 -11.80 6.64 19.22
N HIS A 401 -11.98 7.88 18.75
CA HIS A 401 -11.32 9.05 19.31
C HIS A 401 -11.70 9.27 20.78
N GLU A 402 -12.98 9.19 21.14
CA GLU A 402 -13.44 9.30 22.52
C GLU A 402 -12.90 8.18 23.41
N LEU A 403 -12.83 6.95 22.88
CA LEU A 403 -12.21 5.82 23.57
C LEU A 403 -10.72 6.08 23.85
N ASN A 404 -9.98 6.59 22.86
CA ASN A 404 -8.57 6.90 23.00
C ASN A 404 -8.32 8.04 24.00
N LEU A 405 -9.15 9.10 23.99
CA LEU A 405 -9.10 10.19 24.97
C LEU A 405 -9.27 9.67 26.41
N LYS A 406 -10.17 8.71 26.60
CA LYS A 406 -10.42 8.10 27.91
C LYS A 406 -9.32 7.13 28.34
N LYS A 407 -8.81 6.29 27.43
CA LYS A 407 -7.84 5.24 27.75
C LYS A 407 -6.41 5.78 27.86
N PHE A 408 -6.05 6.77 27.03
CA PHE A 408 -4.69 7.31 26.93
C PHE A 408 -4.65 8.85 27.10
N PRO A 409 -5.17 9.42 28.20
CA PRO A 409 -5.34 10.87 28.35
C PRO A 409 -4.02 11.66 28.28
N ASP A 410 -2.90 11.08 28.74
CA ASP A 410 -1.60 11.75 28.68
C ASP A 410 -0.97 11.68 27.28
N PHE A 411 -1.14 10.56 26.57
CA PHE A 411 -0.70 10.45 25.18
C PHE A 411 -1.48 11.41 24.28
N MET A 412 -2.79 11.49 24.47
CA MET A 412 -3.70 12.34 23.70
C MET A 412 -3.63 13.83 24.05
N ARG A 413 -2.80 14.25 25.01
CA ARG A 413 -2.62 15.68 25.32
C ARG A 413 -1.71 16.36 24.29
N VAL A 414 -2.19 17.39 23.58
CA VAL A 414 -1.39 18.19 22.64
C VAL A 414 -0.51 19.20 23.37
#